data_AF-A0A6A3HS21-F1
#
_entry.id   AF-A0A6A3HS21-F1
#
_cell.length_a   1.000
_cell.length_b   1.000
_cell.length_c   1.000
_cell.angle_alpha   90.00
_cell.angle_beta   90.00
_cell.angle_gamma   90.00
#
_symmetry.space_group_name_H-M   'P 1'
#
loop_
_entity.id
_entity.type
_entity.pdbx_description
1 polymer ?
#
loop_
_entity_poly.entity_id
_entity_poly.type
_entity_poly.pdbx_seq_one_letter_code
_entity_poly.pdbx_strand_id
1 'polypeptide(L)'
;MKALAVKYGSVGVVSPSFMEAREPNRKRIVANAYNAFSPVKRDIIGALNFGQAHWVSYHIDMRTSTCRLFDPLQGHKNYIKLRTTLKEVVEPLLPMNAELKFFQITSCLQQDSDNCGLWCLVMLELALANDRWNKALYKVVPYLRLRYLDMCTSYIEERRGDSPQENL
;
A
#
# COMPACT_ATOMS: atom_id res chain seq x y z
N MET A 1 0.87 6.73 1.39
CA MET A 1 1.82 5.69 0.91
C MET A 1 3.16 6.25 0.44
N LYS A 2 3.24 7.27 -0.43
CA LYS A 2 4.55 7.84 -0.84
C LYS A 2 5.39 8.38 0.33
N ALA A 3 4.76 9.08 1.27
CA ALA A 3 5.43 9.53 2.49
C ALA A 3 6.01 8.36 3.32
N LEU A 4 5.28 7.25 3.46
CA LEU A 4 5.80 6.01 4.07
C LEU A 4 7.03 5.49 3.30
N ALA A 5 6.97 5.47 1.97
CA ALA A 5 8.08 4.98 1.17
C ALA A 5 9.35 5.83 1.30
N VAL A 6 9.21 7.15 1.48
CA VAL A 6 10.34 8.04 1.81
C VAL A 6 10.89 7.72 3.19
N LYS A 7 10.02 7.63 4.20
CA LYS A 7 10.40 7.35 5.60
C LYS A 7 11.20 6.05 5.76
N TYR A 8 10.79 4.97 5.10
CA TYR A 8 11.40 3.64 5.29
C TYR A 8 12.49 3.30 4.26
N GLY A 9 12.58 4.03 3.15
CA GLY A 9 13.58 3.80 2.09
C GLY A 9 13.38 2.47 1.36
N SER A 10 13.90 2.37 0.13
CA SER A 10 13.82 1.14 -0.70
C SER A 10 12.41 0.54 -0.86
N VAL A 11 11.36 1.34 -0.70
CA VAL A 11 9.97 0.93 -0.88
C VAL A 11 9.46 1.35 -2.27
N GLY A 12 8.82 0.43 -2.97
CA GLY A 12 8.04 0.68 -4.18
C GLY A 12 6.58 0.94 -3.82
N VAL A 13 5.96 1.97 -4.41
CA VAL A 13 4.53 2.27 -4.20
C VAL A 13 3.77 2.05 -5.49
N VAL A 14 2.86 1.08 -5.49
CA VAL A 14 1.99 0.82 -6.64
C VAL A 14 0.89 1.88 -6.68
N SER A 15 0.63 2.47 -7.85
CA SER A 15 -0.43 3.47 -7.98
C SER A 15 -1.81 2.83 -7.81
N PRO A 16 -2.67 3.28 -6.88
CA PRO A 16 -4.00 2.69 -6.70
C PRO A 16 -4.92 2.88 -7.93
N SER A 17 -4.65 3.88 -8.76
CA SER A 17 -5.48 4.23 -9.92
C SER A 17 -5.43 3.20 -11.05
N PHE A 18 -4.58 2.17 -10.98
CA PHE A 18 -4.61 1.12 -12.01
C PHE A 18 -5.95 0.38 -12.05
N MET A 19 -6.72 0.41 -10.96
CA MET A 19 -8.06 -0.18 -10.89
C MET A 19 -9.08 0.50 -11.81
N GLU A 20 -8.81 1.73 -12.25
CA GLU A 20 -9.68 2.50 -13.15
C GLU A 20 -9.44 2.13 -14.62
N ALA A 21 -8.27 1.60 -14.95
CA ALA A 21 -7.94 1.19 -16.30
C ALA A 21 -8.63 -0.14 -16.66
N ARG A 22 -9.30 -0.16 -17.82
CA ARG A 22 -9.98 -1.37 -18.34
C ARG A 22 -8.97 -2.37 -18.90
N GLU A 23 -8.07 -1.90 -19.76
CA GLU A 23 -7.12 -2.74 -20.48
C GLU A 23 -5.98 -3.24 -19.58
N PRO A 24 -5.66 -4.55 -19.56
CA PRO A 24 -4.61 -5.11 -18.70
C PRO A 24 -3.25 -4.43 -18.87
N ASN A 25 -2.84 -4.11 -20.10
CA ASN A 25 -1.59 -3.41 -20.36
C ASN A 25 -1.60 -1.99 -19.76
N ARG A 26 -2.74 -1.30 -19.82
CA ARG A 26 -2.87 0.03 -19.23
C ARG A 26 -2.85 -0.05 -17.70
N LYS A 27 -3.50 -1.04 -17.09
CA LYS A 27 -3.38 -1.29 -15.64
C LYS A 27 -1.92 -1.44 -15.23
N ARG A 28 -1.14 -2.23 -15.97
CA ARG A 28 0.29 -2.46 -15.69
C ARG A 28 1.13 -1.19 -15.77
N ILE A 29 0.92 -0.38 -16.80
CA ILE A 29 1.60 0.93 -16.94
C ILE A 29 1.26 1.83 -15.74
N VAL A 30 -0.01 1.94 -15.38
CA VAL A 30 -0.45 2.80 -14.27
C VAL A 30 0.07 2.26 -12.93
N ALA A 31 0.04 0.94 -12.71
CA ALA A 31 0.58 0.31 -11.52
C ALA A 31 2.06 0.65 -11.31
N ASN A 32 2.85 0.69 -12.39
CA ASN A 32 4.27 1.06 -12.36
C ASN A 32 4.54 2.57 -12.50
N ALA A 33 3.54 3.45 -12.46
CA ALA A 33 3.72 4.89 -12.71
C ALA A 33 4.74 5.57 -11.76
N TYR A 34 5.02 4.97 -10.60
CA TYR A 34 6.00 5.47 -9.63
C TYR A 34 7.28 4.64 -9.56
N ASN A 35 7.57 3.87 -10.61
CA ASN A 35 8.72 2.95 -10.67
C ASN A 35 8.75 1.99 -9.47
N ALA A 36 7.57 1.45 -9.13
CA ALA A 36 7.36 0.63 -7.93
C ALA A 36 8.15 -0.69 -7.98
N PHE A 37 8.42 -1.18 -9.19
CA PHE A 37 9.01 -2.50 -9.43
C PHE A 37 10.50 -2.46 -9.77
N SER A 38 11.17 -1.34 -9.49
CA SER A 38 12.62 -1.23 -9.69
C SER A 38 13.39 -2.30 -8.87
N PRO A 39 14.43 -2.95 -9.42
CA PRO A 39 15.18 -3.99 -8.73
C PRO A 39 15.83 -3.57 -7.40
N VAL A 40 16.00 -2.27 -7.17
CA VAL A 40 16.56 -1.73 -5.91
C VAL A 40 15.53 -1.70 -4.76
N LYS A 41 14.25 -1.97 -5.05
CA LYS A 41 13.18 -1.98 -4.05
C LYS A 41 13.17 -3.31 -3.31
N ARG A 42 13.18 -3.24 -1.97
CA ARG A 42 13.12 -4.40 -1.08
C ARG A 42 11.70 -4.76 -0.69
N ASP A 43 10.83 -3.74 -0.67
CA ASP A 43 9.45 -3.86 -0.26
C ASP A 43 8.57 -3.15 -1.29
N ILE A 44 7.41 -3.71 -1.60
CA ILE A 44 6.40 -3.08 -2.45
C ILE A 44 5.10 -3.00 -1.66
N ILE A 45 4.49 -1.82 -1.63
CA ILE A 45 3.22 -1.57 -0.96
C ILE A 45 2.16 -1.06 -1.94
N GLY A 46 0.91 -1.43 -1.68
CA GLY A 46 -0.23 -0.87 -2.37
C GLY A 46 -1.50 -0.94 -1.55
N ALA A 47 -2.44 -0.08 -1.90
CA ALA A 47 -3.80 -0.07 -1.37
C ALA A 47 -4.78 0.06 -2.53
N LEU A 48 -5.90 -0.67 -2.49
CA LEU A 48 -6.93 -0.65 -3.51
C LEU A 48 -8.26 -0.27 -2.88
N ASN A 49 -9.05 0.51 -3.60
CA ASN A 49 -10.42 0.80 -3.22
C ASN A 49 -11.37 -0.15 -3.97
N PHE A 50 -12.13 -0.93 -3.22
CA PHE A 50 -13.19 -1.79 -3.74
C PHE A 50 -14.55 -1.11 -3.56
N GLY A 51 -15.28 -0.99 -4.67
CA GLY A 51 -16.65 -0.47 -4.66
C GLY A 51 -16.76 1.00 -4.27
N GLN A 52 -15.68 1.78 -4.43
CA GLN A 52 -15.58 3.21 -4.07
C GLN A 52 -15.71 3.50 -2.56
N ALA A 53 -15.85 2.49 -1.71
CA ALA A 53 -16.14 2.65 -0.29
C ALA A 53 -15.18 1.91 0.64
N HIS A 54 -14.50 0.85 0.17
CA HIS A 54 -13.73 -0.04 1.05
C HIS A 54 -12.27 -0.14 0.63
N TRP A 55 -11.35 0.16 1.54
CA TRP A 55 -9.93 0.06 1.29
C TRP A 55 -9.37 -1.28 1.76
N VAL A 56 -8.57 -1.91 0.90
CA VAL A 56 -7.75 -3.08 1.20
C VAL A 56 -6.30 -2.78 0.85
N SER A 57 -5.35 -3.52 1.39
CA SER A 57 -3.93 -3.29 1.12
C SER A 57 -3.13 -4.58 1.00
N TYR A 58 -1.92 -4.44 0.47
CA TYR A 58 -0.97 -5.53 0.35
C TYR A 58 0.46 -5.03 0.50
N HIS A 59 1.31 -5.90 1.06
CA HIS A 59 2.74 -5.72 1.19
C HIS A 59 3.45 -6.91 0.55
N ILE A 60 4.45 -6.64 -0.29
CA ILE A 60 5.31 -7.65 -0.90
C ILE A 60 6.71 -7.47 -0.37
N ASP A 61 7.25 -8.52 0.25
CA ASP A 61 8.67 -8.61 0.59
C ASP A 61 9.42 -9.28 -0.56
N MET A 62 10.23 -8.50 -1.27
CA MET A 62 10.95 -8.95 -2.47
C MET A 62 12.04 -9.98 -2.16
N ARG A 63 12.48 -10.08 -0.91
CA ARG A 63 13.50 -11.07 -0.50
C ARG A 63 12.94 -12.47 -0.39
N THR A 64 11.68 -12.58 0.06
CA THR A 64 11.02 -13.86 0.34
C THR A 64 9.93 -14.20 -0.67
N SER A 65 9.64 -13.31 -1.61
CA SER A 65 8.50 -13.38 -2.54
C SER A 65 7.17 -13.57 -1.80
N THR A 66 7.07 -12.99 -0.60
CA THR A 66 5.88 -13.09 0.26
C THR A 66 4.98 -11.90 0.01
N CYS A 67 3.73 -12.16 -0.36
CA CYS A 67 2.68 -11.16 -0.49
C CYS A 67 1.69 -11.28 0.66
N ARG A 68 1.70 -10.32 1.58
CA ARG A 68 0.75 -10.21 2.69
C ARG A 68 -0.44 -9.39 2.22
N LEU A 69 -1.62 -9.99 2.28
CA LEU A 69 -2.91 -9.40 1.93
C LEU A 69 -3.59 -8.94 3.21
N PHE A 70 -4.19 -7.76 3.18
CA PHE A 70 -4.92 -7.23 4.32
C PHE A 70 -6.24 -6.60 3.89
N ASP A 71 -7.32 -7.14 4.45
CA ASP A 71 -8.64 -6.53 4.45
C ASP A 71 -9.01 -6.18 5.91
N PRO A 72 -9.23 -4.90 6.24
CA PRO A 72 -9.67 -4.48 7.58
C PRO A 72 -10.95 -5.17 8.07
N LEU A 73 -11.86 -5.56 7.17
CA LEU A 73 -13.09 -6.31 7.49
C LEU A 73 -12.90 -7.83 7.35
N GLN A 74 -11.71 -8.28 6.95
CA GLN A 74 -11.33 -9.68 6.78
C GLN A 74 -12.31 -10.48 5.90
N GLY A 75 -12.91 -9.82 4.90
CA GLY A 75 -13.89 -10.43 4.01
C GLY A 75 -13.24 -11.42 3.06
N HIS A 76 -13.65 -12.69 3.13
CA HIS A 76 -13.10 -13.76 2.29
C HIS A 76 -13.14 -13.43 0.79
N LYS A 77 -14.25 -12.86 0.30
CA LYS A 77 -14.41 -12.44 -1.11
C LYS A 77 -13.40 -11.36 -1.51
N ASN A 78 -13.07 -10.45 -0.60
CA ASN A 78 -12.10 -9.38 -0.85
C ASN A 78 -10.68 -9.94 -0.94
N TYR A 79 -10.32 -10.93 -0.11
CA TYR A 79 -9.03 -11.61 -0.24
C TYR A 79 -8.87 -12.34 -1.57
N ILE A 80 -9.91 -13.04 -2.05
CA ILE A 80 -9.90 -13.67 -3.37
C ILE A 80 -9.71 -12.61 -4.45
N LYS A 81 -10.54 -11.56 -4.43
CA LYS A 81 -10.48 -10.47 -5.42
C LYS A 81 -9.11 -9.79 -5.43
N LEU A 82 -8.56 -9.48 -4.26
CA LEU A 82 -7.25 -8.85 -4.12
C LEU A 82 -6.16 -9.76 -4.67
N ARG A 83 -6.13 -11.05 -4.29
CA ARG A 83 -5.17 -12.02 -4.82
C ARG A 83 -5.23 -12.10 -6.34
N THR A 84 -6.42 -12.26 -6.93
CA THR A 84 -6.59 -12.33 -8.38
C THR A 84 -6.10 -11.06 -9.08
N THR A 85 -6.43 -9.89 -8.52
CA THR A 85 -5.97 -8.60 -9.05
C THR A 85 -4.44 -8.51 -9.08
N LEU A 86 -3.78 -8.94 -7.99
CA LEU A 86 -2.33 -8.89 -7.89
C LEU A 86 -1.66 -9.87 -8.86
N LYS A 87 -2.21 -11.08 -9.03
CA LYS A 87 -1.72 -12.04 -10.03
C LYS A 87 -1.80 -11.51 -11.46
N GLU A 88 -2.88 -10.81 -11.81
CA GLU A 88 -3.10 -10.28 -13.17
C GLU A 88 -2.20 -9.07 -13.49
N VAL A 89 -2.04 -8.16 -12.52
CA VAL A 89 -1.47 -6.82 -12.76
C VAL A 89 -0.09 -6.65 -12.14
N VAL A 90 0.13 -7.15 -10.92
CA VAL A 90 1.32 -6.82 -10.11
C VAL A 90 2.42 -7.86 -10.28
N GLU A 91 2.09 -9.16 -10.19
CA GLU A 91 3.07 -10.25 -10.39
C GLU A 91 3.84 -10.13 -11.72
N PRO A 92 3.21 -9.83 -12.87
CA PRO A 92 3.93 -9.73 -14.15
C PRO A 92 4.90 -8.55 -14.23
N LEU A 93 4.84 -7.62 -13.27
CA LEU A 93 5.72 -6.46 -13.21
C LEU A 93 6.93 -6.69 -12.30
N LEU A 94 6.95 -7.79 -11.53
CA LEU A 94 8.06 -8.06 -10.64
C LEU A 94 9.35 -8.33 -11.46
N PRO A 95 10.52 -7.82 -11.02
CA PRO A 95 11.79 -7.93 -11.75
C PRO A 95 12.35 -9.36 -11.84
N MET A 96 11.66 -10.35 -11.28
CA MET A 96 11.94 -11.77 -11.43
C MET A 96 10.63 -12.47 -11.79
N ASN A 97 10.67 -13.62 -12.47
CA ASN A 97 9.52 -14.54 -12.59
C ASN A 97 9.14 -15.14 -11.21
N ALA A 98 9.07 -14.29 -10.18
CA ALA A 98 8.81 -14.62 -8.81
C ALA A 98 7.30 -14.90 -8.68
N GLU A 99 6.98 -16.16 -8.45
CA GLU A 99 5.65 -16.53 -7.99
C GLU A 99 5.48 -16.03 -6.54
N LEU A 100 4.44 -15.24 -6.29
CA LEU A 100 4.18 -14.74 -4.94
C LEU A 100 3.51 -15.80 -4.08
N LYS A 101 4.02 -15.94 -2.85
CA LYS A 101 3.37 -16.69 -1.79
C LYS A 101 2.42 -15.77 -1.04
N PHE A 102 1.11 -16.03 -1.15
CA PHE A 102 0.09 -15.16 -0.57
C PHE A 102 -0.29 -15.58 0.85
N PHE A 103 -0.35 -14.60 1.76
CA PHE A 103 -0.77 -14.79 3.16
C PHE A 103 -1.83 -13.76 3.52
N GLN A 104 -2.88 -14.19 4.23
CA GLN A 104 -3.90 -13.29 4.74
C GLN A 104 -3.53 -12.83 6.15
N ILE A 105 -3.55 -11.52 6.38
CA ILE A 105 -3.39 -10.94 7.72
C ILE A 105 -4.77 -10.90 8.39
N THR A 106 -4.90 -11.60 9.53
CA THR A 106 -6.15 -11.65 10.32
C THR A 106 -5.97 -11.17 11.76
N SER A 107 -4.87 -10.50 12.05
CA SER A 107 -4.55 -10.01 13.40
C SER A 107 -5.29 -8.71 13.76
N CYS A 108 -5.69 -7.91 12.76
CA CYS A 108 -6.36 -6.63 12.90
C CYS A 108 -7.74 -6.67 12.23
N LEU A 109 -8.81 -6.71 13.03
CA LEU A 109 -10.19 -6.58 12.56
C LEU A 109 -10.72 -5.17 12.90
N GLN A 110 -11.14 -4.41 11.90
CA GLN A 110 -11.73 -3.09 12.11
C GLN A 110 -13.02 -3.19 12.94
N GLN A 111 -13.22 -2.23 13.84
CA GLN A 111 -14.33 -2.22 14.82
C GLN A 111 -15.41 -1.15 14.50
N ASP A 112 -15.26 -0.46 13.38
CA ASP A 112 -16.05 0.69 12.96
C ASP A 112 -16.34 0.61 11.45
N SER A 113 -17.00 1.62 10.86
CA SER A 113 -17.34 1.65 9.43
C SER A 113 -16.46 2.57 8.58
N ASP A 114 -15.49 3.29 9.17
CA ASP A 114 -14.82 4.42 8.52
C ASP A 114 -13.28 4.38 8.54
N ASN A 115 -12.67 3.41 9.24
CA ASN A 115 -11.21 3.33 9.37
C ASN A 115 -10.51 2.35 8.42
N CYS A 116 -11.16 1.87 7.36
CA CYS A 116 -10.54 0.87 6.48
C CYS A 116 -9.26 1.37 5.83
N GLY A 117 -9.24 2.64 5.38
CA GLY A 117 -8.05 3.29 4.87
C GLY A 117 -6.96 3.48 5.94
N LEU A 118 -7.34 3.84 7.17
CA LEU A 118 -6.41 4.00 8.28
C LEU A 118 -5.72 2.68 8.63
N TRP A 119 -6.50 1.60 8.79
CA TRP A 119 -5.95 0.28 9.13
C TRP A 119 -5.05 -0.25 8.01
N CYS A 120 -5.36 0.03 6.74
CA CYS A 120 -4.43 -0.26 5.64
C CYS A 120 -3.08 0.43 5.83
N LEU A 121 -3.06 1.74 6.15
CA LEU A 121 -1.81 2.46 6.39
C LEU A 121 -1.03 1.92 7.59
N VAL A 122 -1.72 1.61 8.69
CA VAL A 122 -1.12 1.03 9.90
C VAL A 122 -0.46 -0.32 9.59
N MET A 123 -1.18 -1.24 8.93
CA MET A 123 -0.63 -2.56 8.63
C MET A 123 0.52 -2.51 7.63
N LEU A 124 0.47 -1.60 6.65
CA LEU A 124 1.60 -1.36 5.74
C LEU A 124 2.82 -0.82 6.50
N GLU A 125 2.64 0.15 7.40
CA GLU A 125 3.74 0.72 8.17
C GLU A 125 4.35 -0.32 9.13
N LEU A 126 3.54 -1.11 9.84
CA LEU A 126 4.03 -2.20 10.69
C LEU A 126 4.85 -3.22 9.90
N ALA A 127 4.40 -3.57 8.69
CA ALA A 127 5.15 -4.48 7.82
C ALA A 127 6.51 -3.90 7.40
N LEU A 128 6.56 -2.60 7.05
CA LEU A 128 7.80 -1.90 6.70
C LEU A 128 8.75 -1.74 7.88
N ALA A 129 8.21 -1.50 9.09
CA ALA A 129 8.98 -1.40 10.33
C ALA A 129 9.42 -2.75 10.89
N ASN A 130 8.93 -3.86 10.33
CA ASN A 130 9.06 -5.21 10.90
C ASN A 130 8.51 -5.31 12.34
N ASP A 131 7.44 -4.57 12.62
CA ASP A 131 6.78 -4.50 13.91
C ASP A 131 5.52 -5.37 13.97
N ARG A 132 5.10 -5.69 15.19
CA ARG A 132 3.92 -6.52 15.45
C ARG A 132 2.68 -5.66 15.68
N TRP A 133 1.55 -6.17 15.21
CA TRP A 133 0.23 -5.63 15.55
C TRP A 133 0.00 -5.62 17.07
N ASN A 134 -0.62 -4.55 17.57
CA ASN A 134 -1.00 -4.41 18.97
C ASN A 134 -2.42 -3.82 19.09
N LYS A 135 -3.30 -4.48 19.86
CA LYS A 135 -4.69 -4.03 20.10
C LYS A 135 -4.77 -2.64 20.76
N ALA A 136 -3.72 -2.16 21.44
CA ALA A 136 -3.68 -0.81 21.98
C ALA A 136 -3.83 0.28 20.91
N LEU A 137 -3.51 -0.03 19.63
CA LEU A 137 -3.67 0.90 18.51
C LEU A 137 -5.13 1.34 18.30
N TYR A 138 -6.12 0.51 18.66
CA TYR A 138 -7.52 0.91 18.62
C TYR A 138 -7.83 2.11 19.53
N LYS A 139 -7.09 2.28 20.63
CA LYS A 139 -7.31 3.37 21.60
C LYS A 139 -6.78 4.72 21.12
N VAL A 140 -6.00 4.74 20.04
CA VAL A 140 -5.30 5.95 19.54
C VAL A 140 -5.66 6.27 18.09
N VAL A 141 -6.82 5.82 17.61
CA VAL A 141 -7.31 6.10 16.23
C VAL A 141 -7.26 7.59 15.87
N PRO A 142 -7.75 8.54 16.70
CA PRO A 142 -7.66 9.96 16.37
C PRO A 142 -6.22 10.44 16.17
N TYR A 143 -5.31 9.99 17.02
CA TYR A 143 -3.88 10.30 16.91
C TYR A 143 -3.26 9.69 15.64
N LEU A 144 -3.60 8.44 15.30
CA LEU A 144 -3.10 7.81 14.08
C LEU A 144 -3.55 8.56 12.83
N ARG A 145 -4.82 9.00 12.76
CA ARG A 145 -5.32 9.84 11.66
C ARG A 145 -4.51 11.13 11.54
N LEU A 146 -4.30 11.84 12.65
CA LEU A 146 -3.49 13.06 12.67
C LEU A 146 -2.06 12.80 12.22
N ARG A 147 -1.41 11.75 12.74
CA ARG A 147 -0.03 11.36 12.40
C ARG A 147 0.15 11.06 10.91
N TYR A 148 -0.78 10.35 10.28
CA TYR A 148 -0.69 10.08 8.84
C TYR A 148 -1.00 11.31 7.99
N LEU A 149 -1.89 12.20 8.45
CA LEU A 149 -2.16 13.47 7.77
C LEU A 149 -0.95 14.41 7.82
N ASP A 150 -0.34 14.55 8.99
CA ASP A 150 0.88 15.32 9.21
C ASP A 150 2.02 14.82 8.32
N MET A 151 2.27 13.50 8.31
CA MET A 151 3.26 12.87 7.43
C MET A 151 3.00 13.14 5.94
N CYS A 152 1.73 13.17 5.51
CA CYS A 152 1.40 13.53 4.13
C CYS A 152 1.67 15.01 3.86
N THR A 153 1.40 15.88 4.82
CA THR A 153 1.61 17.33 4.72
C THR A 153 3.09 17.64 4.59
N SER A 154 3.94 17.11 5.48
CA SER A 154 5.40 17.29 5.40
C SER A 154 5.96 16.79 4.06
N TYR A 155 5.50 15.62 3.59
CA TYR A 155 5.91 15.09 2.28
C TYR A 155 5.55 16.02 1.12
N ILE A 156 4.40 16.69 1.17
CA ILE A 156 3.99 17.64 0.12
C ILE A 156 4.82 18.93 0.21
N GLU A 157 5.08 19.43 1.42
CA GLU A 157 5.85 20.65 1.66
C GLU A 157 7.30 20.52 1.20
N GLU A 158 7.98 19.42 1.54
CA GLU A 158 9.34 19.12 1.06
C GLU A 158 9.40 19.14 -0.48
N ARG A 159 8.43 18.51 -1.14
CA ARG A 159 8.36 18.45 -2.61
C ARG A 159 8.01 19.79 -3.26
N ARG A 160 7.35 20.69 -2.55
CA ARG A 160 7.10 22.07 -3.02
C ARG A 160 8.36 22.92 -2.90
N GLY A 161 9.14 22.74 -1.83
CA GLY A 161 10.44 23.41 -1.65
C GLY A 161 11.48 23.03 -2.70
N ASP A 162 11.37 21.84 -3.28
CA ASP A 162 12.22 21.35 -4.38
C ASP A 162 11.81 21.87 -5.78
N SER A 163 10.72 22.64 -5.88
CA SER A 163 10.30 23.23 -7.16
C SER A 163 11.23 24.42 -7.48
N PRO A 164 11.78 24.55 -8.71
CA PRO A 164 12.55 25.73 -9.08
C PRO A 164 11.72 26.97 -8.80
N GLN A 165 12.26 27.92 -8.02
CA GLN A 165 11.68 29.26 -7.96
C GLN A 165 11.75 29.82 -9.38
N GLU A 166 10.60 29.94 -10.04
CA GLU A 166 10.49 30.74 -11.26
C GLU A 166 10.82 32.18 -10.85
N ASN A 167 12.06 32.58 -11.14
CA ASN A 167 12.50 33.96 -10.99
C ASN A 167 11.65 34.83 -11.93
N LEU A 168 10.78 35.64 -11.33
CA LEU A 168 10.10 36.76 -11.97
C LEU A 168 11.10 37.84 -12.39
#